data_AF-A0A7V9ZX42-F1
#
_entry.id   AF-A0A7V9ZX42-F1
#
_cell.length_a   1.000
_cell.length_b   1.000
_cell.length_c   1.000
_cell.angle_alpha   90.00
_cell.angle_beta   90.00
_cell.angle_gamma   90.00
#
_symmetry.space_group_name_H-M   'P 1'
#
loop_
_entity.id
_entity.type
_entity.pdbx_description
1 polymer ?
#
loop_
_entity_poly.entity_id
_entity_poly.type
_entity_poly.pdbx_seq_one_letter_code
_entity_poly.pdbx_strand_id
1 'polypeptide(L)'
;MIPIFIAALTSVAVGSRGELLAALKLGRLGRAEIAFVLLISATAALALLIWVWALEPDLSDFKAMLPSWSVPALVGAGIGFAVINAVLEEVIWRGIFQHWLLSVAPAAVAVVLQALSFGAAHYRGFPSGFVGVGLSTLYGLMLGALALRSRGLLAPIVAHVTADAVIFAIIASSVEAGA
;
A
#
# COMPACT_ATOMS: atom_id res chain seq x y z
N MET A 1 -9.50 -10.97 3.13
CA MET A 1 -10.50 -11.23 4.19
C MET A 1 -10.38 -10.24 5.36
N ILE A 2 -9.21 -10.08 5.99
CA ILE A 2 -9.01 -9.15 7.14
C ILE A 2 -9.31 -7.66 6.83
N PRO A 3 -8.94 -7.09 5.66
CA PRO A 3 -9.16 -5.66 5.37
C PRO A 3 -10.64 -5.27 5.24
N ILE A 4 -11.48 -6.21 4.77
CA ILE A 4 -12.92 -6.00 4.55
C ILE A 4 -13.66 -5.87 5.88
N PHE A 5 -13.29 -6.66 6.90
CA PHE A 5 -13.90 -6.56 8.23
C PHE A 5 -13.49 -5.28 8.97
N ILE A 6 -12.26 -4.80 8.80
CA ILE A 6 -11.82 -3.51 9.37
C ILE A 6 -12.56 -2.35 8.68
N ALA A 7 -12.66 -2.35 7.35
CA ALA A 7 -13.41 -1.34 6.60
C ALA A 7 -14.92 -1.34 6.94
N ALA A 8 -15.52 -2.52 7.14
CA ALA A 8 -16.93 -2.66 7.53
C ALA A 8 -17.22 -2.25 8.99
N LEU A 9 -16.31 -2.53 9.92
CA LEU A 9 -16.46 -2.10 11.33
C LEU A 9 -16.24 -0.60 11.49
N THR A 10 -15.30 -0.02 10.73
CA THR A 10 -14.99 1.41 10.77
C THR A 10 -15.99 2.26 9.99
N SER A 11 -16.61 1.76 8.92
CA SER A 11 -17.65 2.51 8.18
C SER A 11 -18.91 2.76 8.99
N VAL A 12 -19.23 1.90 9.97
CA VAL A 12 -20.28 2.14 10.98
C VAL A 12 -19.86 3.25 11.96
N ALA A 13 -18.56 3.44 12.18
CA ALA A 13 -18.01 4.43 13.11
C ALA A 13 -17.78 5.82 12.49
N VAL A 14 -17.70 5.95 11.16
CA VAL A 14 -17.48 7.24 10.46
C VAL A 14 -18.71 8.16 10.52
N GLY A 15 -19.82 7.74 11.13
CA GLY A 15 -20.87 8.62 11.68
C GLY A 15 -21.76 9.34 10.66
N SER A 16 -21.19 10.04 9.68
CA SER A 16 -21.90 10.87 8.70
C SER A 16 -21.29 10.86 7.30
N ARG A 17 -22.09 11.21 6.29
CA ARG A 17 -21.62 11.39 4.89
C ARG A 17 -20.51 12.44 4.79
N GLY A 18 -20.53 13.47 5.63
CA GLY A 18 -19.51 14.53 5.64
C GLY A 18 -18.14 14.03 6.10
N GLU A 19 -18.12 13.22 7.16
CA GLU A 19 -16.89 12.58 7.67
C GLU A 19 -16.34 11.57 6.65
N LEU A 20 -17.20 10.81 5.96
CA LEU A 20 -16.76 9.93 4.87
C LEU A 20 -16.12 10.72 3.72
N LEU A 21 -16.69 11.86 3.33
CA LEU A 21 -16.09 12.71 2.30
C LEU A 21 -14.75 13.33 2.75
N ALA A 22 -14.63 13.67 4.04
CA ALA A 22 -13.38 14.17 4.61
C ALA A 22 -12.29 13.09 4.62
N ALA A 23 -12.64 11.86 4.98
CA ALA A 23 -11.80 10.66 4.93
C ALA A 23 -11.27 10.36 3.51
N LEU A 24 -12.08 10.61 2.48
CA LEU A 24 -11.73 10.33 1.07
C LEU A 24 -11.08 11.50 0.33
N LYS A 25 -10.76 12.60 1.04
CA LYS A 25 -10.17 13.79 0.42
C LYS A 25 -8.82 13.46 -0.24
N LEU A 26 -8.63 13.91 -1.48
CA LEU A 26 -7.37 13.71 -2.21
C LEU A 26 -6.20 14.52 -1.65
N GLY A 27 -6.44 15.71 -1.09
CA GLY A 27 -5.39 16.54 -0.50
C GLY A 27 -4.53 17.27 -1.52
N ARG A 28 -3.29 17.61 -1.15
CA ARG A 28 -2.35 18.42 -1.94
C ARG A 28 -1.20 17.58 -2.51
N LEU A 29 -0.74 17.95 -3.70
CA LEU A 29 0.45 17.38 -4.34
C LEU A 29 1.36 18.52 -4.82
N GLY A 30 2.02 19.20 -3.87
CA GLY A 30 3.00 20.24 -4.17
C GLY A 30 4.41 19.67 -4.41
N ARG A 31 5.38 20.55 -4.69
CA ARG A 31 6.78 20.15 -4.95
C ARG A 31 7.38 19.30 -3.82
N ALA A 32 7.12 19.67 -2.57
CA ALA A 32 7.61 18.93 -1.42
C ALA A 32 6.95 17.55 -1.31
N GLU A 33 5.64 17.44 -1.56
CA GLU A 33 4.94 16.16 -1.56
C GLU A 33 5.44 15.25 -2.68
N ILE A 34 5.69 15.81 -3.87
CA ILE A 34 6.31 15.08 -4.99
C ILE A 34 7.69 14.55 -4.58
N ALA A 35 8.52 15.35 -3.91
CA ALA A 35 9.82 14.89 -3.42
C ALA A 35 9.68 13.73 -2.42
N PHE A 36 8.71 13.79 -1.49
CA PHE A 36 8.44 12.68 -0.58
C PHE A 36 7.92 11.44 -1.31
N VAL A 37 7.03 11.61 -2.28
CA VAL A 37 6.54 10.49 -3.12
C VAL A 37 7.73 9.81 -3.80
N LEU A 38 8.58 10.56 -4.50
CA LEU A 38 9.75 10.01 -5.18
C LEU A 38 10.70 9.29 -4.22
N LEU A 39 10.98 9.89 -3.05
CA LEU A 39 11.83 9.30 -2.04
C LEU A 39 11.26 7.98 -1.49
N ILE A 40 9.96 7.98 -1.15
CA ILE A 40 9.28 6.79 -0.63
C ILE A 40 9.21 5.70 -1.70
N SER A 41 8.88 6.05 -2.94
CA SER A 41 8.86 5.13 -4.09
C SER A 41 10.22 4.48 -4.31
N ALA A 42 11.30 5.27 -4.33
CA ALA A 42 12.66 4.76 -4.50
C ALA A 42 13.09 3.87 -3.33
N THR A 43 12.76 4.28 -2.10
CA THR A 43 13.08 3.51 -0.89
C THR A 43 12.34 2.17 -0.88
N ALA A 44 11.05 2.17 -1.22
CA ALA A 44 10.25 0.96 -1.29
C ALA A 44 10.74 0.02 -2.40
N ALA A 45 10.99 0.55 -3.60
CA ALA A 45 11.54 -0.24 -4.69
C ALA A 45 12.87 -0.91 -4.31
N LEU A 46 13.80 -0.14 -3.72
CA LEU A 46 15.09 -0.67 -3.29
C LEU A 46 14.92 -1.72 -2.17
N ALA A 47 14.07 -1.47 -1.18
CA ALA A 47 13.82 -2.41 -0.10
C ALA A 47 13.23 -3.74 -0.62
N LEU A 48 12.30 -3.68 -1.57
CA LEU A 48 11.72 -4.88 -2.20
C LEU A 48 12.76 -5.65 -3.01
N LEU A 49 13.60 -4.96 -3.80
CA LEU A 49 14.67 -5.60 -4.56
C LEU A 49 15.72 -6.25 -3.64
N ILE A 50 16.12 -5.56 -2.56
CA ILE A 50 17.03 -6.10 -1.56
C ILE A 50 16.39 -7.30 -0.85
N TRP A 51 15.11 -7.23 -0.48
CA TRP A 51 14.41 -8.34 0.15
C TRP A 51 14.40 -9.60 -0.72
N VAL A 52 14.07 -9.44 -2.01
CA VAL A 52 14.07 -10.56 -2.96
C VAL A 52 15.48 -11.11 -3.17
N TRP A 53 16.45 -10.24 -3.37
CA TRP A 53 17.84 -10.66 -3.65
C TRP A 53 18.53 -11.29 -2.44
N ALA A 54 18.33 -10.74 -1.24
CA ALA A 54 19.06 -11.17 -0.04
C ALA A 54 18.40 -12.34 0.69
N LEU A 55 17.07 -12.46 0.63
CA LEU A 55 16.32 -13.47 1.38
C LEU A 55 15.66 -14.55 0.49
N GLU A 56 15.70 -14.40 -0.83
CA GLU A 56 15.18 -15.37 -1.80
C GLU A 56 13.81 -15.95 -1.39
N PRO A 57 12.80 -15.10 -1.15
CA PRO A 57 11.51 -15.55 -0.67
C PRO A 57 10.83 -16.45 -1.70
N ASP A 58 10.04 -17.41 -1.24
CA ASP A 58 9.21 -18.22 -2.13
C ASP A 58 8.10 -17.36 -2.75
N LEU A 59 8.16 -17.22 -4.07
CA LEU A 59 7.20 -16.44 -4.87
C LEU A 59 6.18 -17.32 -5.60
N SER A 60 6.19 -18.64 -5.38
CA SER A 60 5.40 -19.61 -6.16
C SER A 60 3.91 -19.31 -6.15
N ASP A 61 3.35 -18.95 -4.99
CA ASP A 61 1.93 -18.60 -4.87
C ASP A 61 1.57 -17.37 -5.73
N PHE A 62 2.43 -16.35 -5.75
CA PHE A 62 2.20 -15.14 -6.55
C PHE A 62 2.38 -15.40 -8.05
N LYS A 63 3.38 -16.21 -8.42
CA LYS A 63 3.59 -16.64 -9.81
C LYS A 63 2.40 -17.42 -10.35
N ALA A 64 1.79 -18.29 -9.52
CA ALA A 64 0.63 -19.08 -9.90
C ALA A 64 -0.63 -18.23 -10.15
N MET A 65 -0.68 -16.99 -9.66
CA MET A 65 -1.77 -16.05 -9.93
C MET A 65 -1.64 -15.36 -11.30
N LEU A 66 -0.46 -15.39 -11.93
CA LEU A 66 -0.26 -14.75 -13.23
C LEU A 66 -0.91 -15.61 -14.35
N PRO A 67 -1.83 -15.03 -15.15
CA PRO A 67 -2.42 -15.75 -16.26
C PRO A 67 -1.40 -15.89 -17.42
N SER A 68 -1.57 -16.92 -18.25
CA SER A 68 -0.77 -17.14 -19.46
C SER A 68 -1.21 -16.21 -20.62
N TRP A 69 -1.11 -14.90 -20.40
CA TRP A 69 -1.48 -13.87 -21.38
C TRP A 69 -0.25 -13.30 -22.09
N SER A 70 -0.47 -12.54 -23.16
CA SER A 70 0.62 -11.83 -23.84
C SER A 70 1.23 -10.75 -22.93
N VAL A 71 2.52 -10.42 -23.14
CA VAL A 71 3.23 -9.41 -22.35
C VAL A 71 2.47 -8.07 -22.29
N PRO A 72 1.93 -7.50 -23.39
CA PRO A 72 1.15 -6.27 -23.30
C PRO A 72 -0.11 -6.38 -22.44
N ALA A 73 -0.79 -7.53 -22.46
CA ALA A 73 -1.96 -7.78 -21.63
C ALA A 73 -1.57 -7.90 -20.14
N LEU A 74 -0.44 -8.54 -19.83
CA LEU A 74 0.11 -8.59 -18.47
C LEU A 74 0.51 -7.20 -17.96
N VAL A 75 1.16 -6.38 -18.79
CA VAL A 75 1.50 -5.00 -18.43
C VAL A 75 0.23 -4.19 -18.13
N GLY A 76 -0.80 -4.30 -18.97
CA GLY A 76 -2.09 -3.64 -18.73
C GLY A 76 -2.75 -4.10 -17.44
N ALA A 77 -2.76 -5.41 -17.18
CA ALA A 77 -3.30 -5.99 -15.95
C ALA A 77 -2.51 -5.55 -14.70
N GLY A 78 -1.18 -5.50 -14.78
CA GLY A 78 -0.31 -5.06 -13.70
C GLY A 78 -0.51 -3.59 -13.33
N ILE A 79 -0.64 -2.71 -14.32
CA ILE A 79 -0.98 -1.29 -14.09
C ILE A 79 -2.36 -1.17 -13.46
N GLY A 80 -3.36 -1.89 -13.98
CA GLY A 80 -4.71 -1.89 -13.44
C GLY A 80 -4.76 -2.37 -11.98
N PHE A 81 -4.08 -3.47 -11.69
CA PHE A 81 -3.91 -4.00 -10.34
C PHE A 81 -3.27 -2.96 -9.41
N ALA A 82 -2.12 -2.39 -9.80
CA ALA A 82 -1.40 -1.43 -8.98
C ALA A 82 -2.24 -0.19 -8.63
N VAL A 83 -3.02 0.32 -9.59
CA VAL A 83 -3.90 1.48 -9.34
C VAL A 83 -5.06 1.11 -8.43
N ILE A 84 -5.77 0.01 -8.72
CA ILE A 84 -6.96 -0.39 -7.95
C ILE A 84 -6.58 -0.78 -6.54
N ASN A 85 -5.52 -1.59 -6.38
CA ASN A 85 -5.04 -2.05 -5.08
C ASN A 85 -4.59 -0.87 -4.22
N ALA A 86 -3.69 -0.02 -4.71
CA ALA A 86 -3.26 1.18 -4.02
C ALA A 86 -4.44 2.06 -3.57
N VAL A 87 -5.42 2.33 -4.45
CA VAL A 87 -6.58 3.14 -4.07
C VAL A 87 -7.38 2.48 -2.95
N LEU A 88 -7.68 1.19 -3.06
CA LEU A 88 -8.46 0.47 -2.04
C LEU A 88 -7.73 0.44 -0.69
N GLU A 89 -6.45 0.12 -0.68
CA GLU A 89 -5.68 0.05 0.56
C GLU A 89 -5.46 1.43 1.18
N GLU A 90 -5.17 2.47 0.40
CA GLU A 90 -5.06 3.83 0.94
C GLU A 90 -6.39 4.31 1.52
N VAL A 91 -7.51 4.00 0.86
CA VAL A 91 -8.84 4.32 1.40
C VAL A 91 -9.10 3.60 2.72
N ILE A 92 -8.83 2.30 2.80
CA ILE A 92 -9.09 1.51 4.02
C ILE A 92 -8.23 2.00 5.18
N TRP A 93 -6.91 2.10 4.98
CA TRP A 93 -5.99 2.38 6.09
C TRP A 93 -5.80 3.86 6.39
N ARG A 94 -5.66 4.72 5.39
CA ARG A 94 -5.38 6.17 5.60
C ARG A 94 -6.66 6.98 5.56
N GLY A 95 -7.56 6.62 4.65
CA GLY A 95 -8.84 7.29 4.50
C GLY A 95 -9.76 7.03 5.68
N ILE A 96 -10.00 5.75 6.01
CA ILE A 96 -10.98 5.37 7.02
C ILE A 96 -10.31 5.14 8.38
N PHE A 97 -9.38 4.18 8.48
CA PHE A 97 -8.86 3.75 9.78
C PHE A 97 -8.01 4.83 10.48
N GLN A 98 -7.05 5.42 9.78
CA GLN A 98 -6.23 6.50 10.31
C GLN A 98 -7.07 7.75 10.62
N HIS A 99 -8.04 8.10 9.77
CA HIS A 99 -8.93 9.22 10.02
C HIS A 99 -9.76 9.04 11.29
N TRP A 100 -10.31 7.83 11.50
CA TRP A 100 -10.97 7.47 12.74
C TRP A 100 -10.01 7.54 13.94
N LEU A 101 -8.79 6.99 13.83
CA LEU A 101 -7.81 7.07 14.91
C LEU A 101 -7.46 8.53 15.26
N LEU A 102 -7.44 9.45 14.30
CA LEU A 102 -7.19 10.87 14.53
C LEU A 102 -8.31 11.57 15.32
N SER A 103 -9.52 11.00 15.38
CA SER A 103 -10.61 11.57 16.21
C SER A 103 -10.52 11.15 17.67
N VAL A 104 -9.76 10.10 17.99
CA VAL A 104 -9.67 9.52 19.35
C VAL A 104 -8.24 9.43 19.90
N ALA A 105 -7.22 9.70 19.10
CA ALA A 105 -5.82 9.58 19.49
C ALA A 105 -4.93 10.65 18.81
N PRO A 106 -3.75 10.97 19.41
CA PRO A 106 -2.77 11.84 18.79
C PRO A 106 -2.27 11.32 17.44
N ALA A 107 -1.87 12.22 16.55
CA ALA A 107 -1.44 11.89 15.18
C ALA A 107 -0.34 10.82 15.11
N ALA A 108 0.64 10.87 16.01
CA ALA A 108 1.71 9.86 16.05
C ALA A 108 1.17 8.46 16.35
N VAL A 109 0.23 8.35 17.31
CA VAL A 109 -0.42 7.07 17.66
C VAL A 109 -1.26 6.57 16.51
N ALA A 110 -2.03 7.46 15.86
CA ALA A 110 -2.84 7.11 14.69
C ALA A 110 -2.00 6.53 13.54
N VAL A 111 -0.85 7.15 13.23
CA VAL A 111 0.07 6.68 12.18
C VAL A 111 0.69 5.33 12.54
N VAL A 112 1.08 5.12 13.80
CA VAL A 112 1.67 3.85 14.25
C VAL A 112 0.66 2.71 14.21
N LEU A 113 -0.53 2.91 14.77
CA LEU A 113 -1.54 1.84 14.84
C LEU A 113 -2.06 1.43 13.46
N GLN A 114 -2.30 2.38 12.55
CA GLN A 114 -2.67 2.03 11.18
C GLN A 114 -1.55 1.29 10.45
N ALA A 115 -0.29 1.66 10.65
CA ALA A 115 0.85 1.03 9.99
C ALA A 115 1.11 -0.39 10.51
N LEU A 116 0.93 -0.63 11.81
CA LEU A 116 1.00 -1.98 12.39
C LEU A 116 -0.11 -2.88 11.83
N SER A 117 -1.34 -2.35 11.73
CA SER A 117 -2.46 -3.06 11.10
C SER A 117 -2.20 -3.37 9.62
N PHE A 118 -1.66 -2.39 8.87
CA PHE A 118 -1.28 -2.55 7.47
C PHE A 118 -0.24 -3.65 7.29
N GLY A 119 0.85 -3.61 8.07
CA GLY A 119 1.87 -4.65 8.02
C GLY A 119 1.34 -6.03 8.42
N ALA A 120 0.53 -6.13 9.48
CA ALA A 120 -0.06 -7.40 9.89
C ALA A 120 -0.94 -8.04 8.81
N ALA A 121 -1.68 -7.23 8.05
CA ALA A 121 -2.48 -7.71 6.92
C ALA A 121 -1.62 -8.28 5.78
N HIS A 122 -0.34 -7.92 5.71
CA HIS A 122 0.62 -8.38 4.72
C HIS A 122 1.37 -9.66 5.10
N TYR A 123 1.04 -10.33 6.21
CA TYR A 123 1.72 -11.59 6.57
C TYR A 123 1.67 -12.65 5.46
N ARG A 124 0.56 -12.73 4.72
CA ARG A 124 0.41 -13.54 3.49
C ARG A 124 0.35 -12.71 2.21
N GLY A 125 0.60 -11.40 2.32
CA GLY A 125 0.69 -10.48 1.20
C GLY A 125 2.12 -10.39 0.68
N PHE A 126 2.40 -9.35 -0.10
CA PHE A 126 3.74 -9.09 -0.62
C PHE A 126 4.28 -7.78 -0.04
N PRO A 127 5.50 -7.73 0.52
CA PRO A 127 6.36 -8.86 0.88
C PRO A 127 5.71 -9.76 1.96
N SER A 128 6.04 -11.06 1.97
CA SER A 128 5.39 -12.06 2.82
C SER A 128 6.17 -12.40 4.10
N GLY A 129 5.51 -13.08 5.04
CA GLY A 129 6.10 -13.53 6.30
C GLY A 129 6.41 -12.39 7.28
N PHE A 130 7.14 -12.69 8.35
CA PHE A 130 7.44 -11.70 9.40
C PHE A 130 8.31 -10.54 8.91
N VAL A 131 9.26 -10.81 8.01
CA VAL A 131 10.06 -9.74 7.36
C VAL A 131 9.14 -8.86 6.53
N GLY A 132 8.22 -9.46 5.78
CA GLY A 132 7.21 -8.73 5.01
C GLY A 132 6.32 -7.84 5.88
N VAL A 133 5.82 -8.36 7.01
CA VAL A 133 5.09 -7.56 8.01
C VAL A 133 5.90 -6.35 8.44
N GLY A 134 7.19 -6.52 8.76
CA GLY A 134 8.07 -5.42 9.17
C GLY A 134 8.25 -4.37 8.07
N LEU A 135 8.56 -4.80 6.84
CA LEU A 135 8.73 -3.91 5.68
C LEU A 135 7.44 -3.15 5.37
N SER A 136 6.30 -3.84 5.34
CA SER A 136 4.99 -3.24 5.12
C SER A 136 4.58 -2.30 6.25
N THR A 137 4.92 -2.59 7.51
CA THR A 137 4.73 -1.63 8.61
C THR A 137 5.56 -0.36 8.41
N LEU A 138 6.85 -0.48 8.08
CA LEU A 138 7.70 0.70 7.80
C LEU A 138 7.16 1.51 6.62
N TYR A 139 6.68 0.83 5.58
CA TYR A 139 6.03 1.47 4.45
C TYR A 139 4.72 2.18 4.85
N GLY A 140 3.88 1.51 5.63
CA GLY A 140 2.66 2.08 6.20
C GLY A 140 2.91 3.30 7.08
N LEU A 141 4.01 3.34 7.83
CA LEU A 141 4.42 4.53 8.61
C LEU A 141 4.73 5.72 7.67
N MET A 142 5.51 5.48 6.61
CA MET A 142 5.84 6.52 5.63
C MET A 142 4.61 7.06 4.92
N LEU A 143 3.70 6.18 4.47
CA LEU A 143 2.47 6.58 3.79
C LEU A 143 1.47 7.26 4.72
N GLY A 144 1.34 6.79 5.96
CA GLY A 144 0.48 7.45 6.96
C GLY A 144 0.97 8.85 7.33
N ALA A 145 2.29 9.04 7.47
CA ALA A 145 2.89 10.36 7.66
C ALA A 145 2.72 11.26 6.43
N LEU A 146 2.87 10.69 5.22
CA LEU A 146 2.65 11.40 3.97
C LEU A 146 1.19 11.86 3.86
N ALA A 147 0.21 11.02 4.22
CA ALA A 147 -1.21 11.36 4.21
C ALA A 147 -1.54 12.55 5.13
N LEU A 148 -0.97 12.59 6.34
CA LEU A 148 -1.10 13.74 7.25
C LEU A 148 -0.51 15.00 6.64
N ARG A 149 0.68 14.87 6.07
CA ARG A 149 1.36 15.98 5.42
C ARG A 149 0.51 16.50 4.26
N SER A 150 0.16 15.67 3.29
CA SER A 150 -0.62 16.05 2.10
C SER A 150 -2.07 16.44 2.43
N ARG A 151 -2.56 16.15 3.65
CA ARG A 151 -3.97 16.34 4.05
C ARG A 151 -4.92 15.60 3.10
N GLY A 152 -4.53 14.40 2.68
CA GLY A 152 -5.34 13.55 1.80
C GLY A 152 -4.58 12.44 1.08
N LEU A 153 -5.32 11.65 0.31
CA LEU A 153 -4.89 10.34 -0.20
C LEU A 153 -4.08 10.37 -1.50
N LEU A 154 -4.06 11.47 -2.26
CA LEU A 154 -3.44 11.49 -3.59
C LEU A 154 -1.94 11.18 -3.54
N ALA A 155 -1.20 11.85 -2.65
CA ALA A 155 0.24 11.63 -2.52
C ALA A 155 0.59 10.18 -2.12
N PRO A 156 -0.01 9.60 -1.06
CA PRO A 156 0.28 8.22 -0.71
C PRO A 156 -0.26 7.20 -1.73
N ILE A 157 -1.38 7.46 -2.43
CA ILE A 157 -1.83 6.61 -3.54
C ILE A 157 -0.76 6.55 -4.63
N VAL A 158 -0.24 7.70 -5.07
CA VAL A 158 0.79 7.73 -6.12
C VAL A 158 2.03 6.96 -5.68
N ALA A 159 2.49 7.14 -4.43
CA ALA A 159 3.61 6.37 -3.90
C ALA A 159 3.31 4.86 -3.85
N HIS A 160 2.09 4.46 -3.47
CA HIS A 160 1.68 3.06 -3.38
C HIS A 160 1.59 2.40 -4.75
N VAL A 161 1.01 3.06 -5.75
CA VAL A 161 0.98 2.57 -7.14
C VAL A 161 2.39 2.20 -7.63
N THR A 162 3.41 2.99 -7.29
CA THR A 162 4.78 2.67 -7.70
C THR A 162 5.33 1.43 -7.00
N ALA A 163 4.99 1.20 -5.73
CA ALA A 163 5.40 -0.02 -5.03
C ALA A 163 4.74 -1.24 -5.66
N ASP A 164 3.43 -1.19 -5.91
CA ASP A 164 2.68 -2.29 -6.53
C ASP A 164 3.16 -2.59 -7.95
N ALA A 165 3.52 -1.57 -8.72
CA ALA A 165 4.10 -1.75 -10.05
C ALA A 165 5.47 -2.46 -9.98
N VAL A 166 6.31 -2.13 -8.99
CA VAL A 166 7.59 -2.82 -8.76
C VAL A 166 7.37 -4.26 -8.33
N ILE A 167 6.42 -4.52 -7.43
CA ILE A 167 6.02 -5.87 -7.02
C ILE A 167 5.60 -6.70 -8.23
N PHE A 168 4.72 -6.14 -9.07
CA PHE A 168 4.28 -6.82 -10.29
C PHE A 168 5.46 -7.13 -11.23
N ALA A 169 6.37 -6.17 -11.43
CA ALA A 169 7.55 -6.37 -12.27
C ALA A 169 8.49 -7.46 -11.74
N ILE A 170 8.70 -7.52 -10.42
CA ILE A 170 9.46 -8.59 -9.76
C ILE A 170 8.82 -9.95 -10.04
N ILE A 171 7.50 -10.08 -9.82
CA ILE A 171 6.80 -11.35 -10.00
C ILE A 171 6.83 -11.76 -11.47
N ALA A 172 6.49 -10.86 -12.40
CA ALA A 172 6.45 -11.15 -13.83
C ALA A 172 7.82 -11.58 -14.39
N SER A 173 8.89 -10.84 -14.06
CA SER A 173 10.26 -11.18 -14.51
C SER A 173 10.78 -12.49 -13.90
N SER A 174 10.33 -12.85 -12.70
CA SER A 174 10.71 -14.10 -12.04
C SER A 174 10.05 -15.35 -12.65
N VAL A 175 9.06 -15.19 -13.53
CA VAL A 175 8.49 -16.27 -14.34
C VAL A 175 9.33 -16.49 -15.61
N GLU A 176 9.76 -15.40 -16.27
CA GLU A 176 10.59 -15.47 -17.48
C GLU A 176 11.96 -16.11 -17.22
N ALA A 177 12.56 -15.86 -16.04
CA ALA A 177 13.87 -16.43 -15.67
C ALA A 177 13.85 -17.95 -15.41
N GLY A 178 12.67 -18.57 -15.29
CA GLY A 178 12.50 -20.00 -15.07
C GLY A 178 11.99 -20.80 -16.27
N ALA A 179 11.79 -20.14 -17.43
CA ALA A 179 11.40 -20.74 -18.71
C ALA A 179 12.61 -20.93 -19.62
#